data_AF-A0A9D5QMK3-F1
#
_entry.id   AF-A0A9D5QMK3-F1
#
_cell.length_a   1.000
_cell.length_b   1.000
_cell.length_c   1.000
_cell.angle_alpha   90.00
_cell.angle_beta   90.00
_cell.angle_gamma   90.00
#
_symmetry.space_group_name_H-M   'P 1'
#
loop_
_entity.id
_entity.type
_entity.pdbx_description
1 polymer ?
#
loop_
_entity_poly.entity_id
_entity_poly.type
_entity_poly.pdbx_seq_one_letter_code
_entity_poly.pdbx_strand_id
1 'polypeptide(L)'
;MNEFIQKKCPTCGAILTIRNQAGIQNTTVTCPVCHNTYPFIQMKDVAVSGRVQTPPPHKTPDFNGAYPGYSSAPPASSAVPPRQGIPPRPYGQPSQGNNAMLLNQRTQERYPLLIGSNIIGRYSASSSANVKINTGGSLKMSREHLLIDVNTDAYGGLQFTASLCKPNCNETYINGNRLYFGYRMPIIPGMQISLPDASLILIVN
;
A
#
# COMPACT_ATOMS: atom_id res chain seq x y z
N MET A 1 -29.66 13.40 -16.67
CA MET A 1 -29.22 13.75 -15.31
C MET A 1 -28.46 12.57 -14.76
N ASN A 2 -27.31 12.78 -14.12
CA ASN A 2 -26.53 11.67 -13.55
C ASN A 2 -27.28 11.15 -12.31
N GLU A 3 -27.73 9.90 -12.37
CA GLU A 3 -28.48 9.22 -11.30
C GLU A 3 -27.60 8.95 -10.06
N PHE A 4 -26.28 9.00 -10.22
CA PHE A 4 -25.30 8.76 -9.16
C PHE A 4 -24.20 9.82 -9.16
N ILE A 5 -23.75 10.20 -7.96
CA ILE A 5 -22.66 11.14 -7.69
C ILE A 5 -21.53 10.37 -6.99
N GLN A 6 -20.29 10.61 -7.40
CA GLN A 6 -19.11 10.05 -6.73
C GLN A 6 -18.47 11.08 -5.80
N LYS A 7 -18.36 10.73 -4.52
CA LYS A 7 -17.79 11.57 -3.47
C LYS A 7 -16.63 10.86 -2.79
N LYS A 8 -15.55 11.56 -2.45
CA LYS A 8 -14.42 11.00 -1.71
C LYS A 8 -14.62 11.16 -0.21
N CYS A 9 -14.47 10.07 0.55
CA CYS A 9 -14.48 10.11 2.00
C CYS A 9 -13.30 10.95 2.54
N PRO A 10 -13.54 11.92 3.44
CA PRO A 10 -12.48 12.77 3.98
C PRO A 10 -11.42 12.02 4.80
N THR A 11 -11.81 10.96 5.52
CA THR A 11 -10.88 10.25 6.43
C THR A 11 -10.14 9.11 5.75
N CYS A 12 -10.83 8.27 4.97
CA CYS A 12 -10.22 7.08 4.38
C CYS A 12 -10.00 7.18 2.87
N GLY A 13 -10.45 8.27 2.23
CA GLY A 13 -10.27 8.49 0.80
C GLY A 13 -11.07 7.57 -0.12
N ALA A 14 -11.96 6.73 0.43
CA ALA A 14 -12.83 5.85 -0.37
C ALA A 14 -13.75 6.66 -1.28
N ILE A 15 -13.93 6.19 -2.52
CA ILE A 15 -14.89 6.79 -3.46
C ILE A 15 -16.27 6.15 -3.19
N LEU A 16 -17.21 6.99 -2.78
CA LEU A 16 -18.58 6.64 -2.47
C LEU A 16 -19.46 6.97 -3.66
N THR A 17 -20.15 5.98 -4.20
CA THR A 17 -21.18 6.18 -5.23
C THR A 17 -22.51 6.36 -4.53
N ILE A 18 -23.06 7.58 -4.59
CA ILE A 18 -24.25 8.00 -3.85
C ILE A 18 -25.36 8.32 -4.87
N ARG A 19 -26.60 7.89 -4.62
CA ARG A 19 -27.71 8.20 -5.52
C ARG A 19 -28.03 9.70 -5.47
N ASN A 20 -28.18 10.33 -6.64
CA ASN A 20 -28.49 11.74 -6.76
C ASN A 20 -29.99 11.97 -6.50
N GLN A 21 -30.35 12.45 -5.31
CA GLN A 21 -31.73 12.73 -4.91
C GLN A 21 -31.87 14.19 -4.47
N ALA A 22 -33.03 14.79 -4.74
CA ALA A 22 -33.32 16.16 -4.30
C ALA A 22 -33.24 16.25 -2.77
N GLY A 23 -32.47 17.21 -2.24
CA GLY A 23 -32.26 17.39 -0.80
C GLY A 23 -31.04 16.66 -0.22
N ILE A 24 -30.27 15.90 -1.01
CA ILE A 24 -29.09 15.17 -0.52
C ILE A 24 -27.97 16.05 0.06
N GLN A 25 -27.97 17.34 -0.30
CA GLN A 25 -27.01 18.31 0.25
C GLN A 25 -27.18 18.49 1.77
N ASN A 26 -28.36 18.20 2.32
CA ASN A 26 -28.67 18.32 3.75
C ASN A 26 -28.60 16.98 4.49
N THR A 27 -28.19 15.89 3.82
CA THR A 27 -28.09 14.57 4.45
C THR A 27 -26.65 14.23 4.80
N THR A 28 -26.51 13.29 5.73
CA THR A 28 -25.22 12.71 6.11
C THR A 28 -24.99 11.41 5.36
N VAL A 29 -23.73 11.16 5.00
CA VAL A 29 -23.28 9.95 4.32
C VAL A 29 -22.29 9.22 5.20
N THR A 30 -22.61 7.97 5.52
CA THR A 30 -21.72 7.08 6.24
C THR A 30 -20.82 6.36 5.26
N CYS A 31 -19.52 6.42 5.49
CA CYS A 31 -18.56 5.69 4.69
C CYS A 31 -18.61 4.20 5.08
N PRO A 32 -18.90 3.25 4.17
CA PRO A 32 -18.90 1.82 4.48
C PRO A 32 -17.48 1.27 4.75
N VAL A 33 -16.44 2.05 4.44
CA VAL A 33 -15.04 1.64 4.62
C VAL A 33 -14.53 2.00 6.01
N CYS A 34 -14.81 3.22 6.49
CA CYS A 34 -14.33 3.68 7.80
C CYS A 34 -15.43 3.90 8.83
N HIS A 35 -16.70 3.66 8.48
CA HIS A 35 -17.90 3.84 9.31
C HIS A 35 -18.14 5.26 9.85
N ASN A 36 -17.25 6.20 9.54
CA ASN A 36 -17.44 7.60 9.87
C ASN A 36 -18.52 8.23 8.99
N THR A 37 -19.29 9.12 9.61
CA THR A 37 -20.43 9.80 9.00
C THR A 37 -20.11 11.27 8.78
N TYR A 38 -20.39 11.78 7.59
CA TYR A 38 -20.08 13.17 7.22
C TYR A 38 -21.27 13.85 6.54
N PRO A 39 -21.47 15.16 6.71
CA PRO A 39 -22.38 15.94 5.89
C PRO A 39 -21.97 15.86 4.41
N PHE A 40 -22.93 15.64 3.51
CA PHE A 40 -22.68 15.49 2.08
C PHE A 40 -21.89 16.66 1.47
N ILE A 41 -22.18 17.90 1.90
CA ILE A 41 -21.50 19.14 1.47
C ILE A 41 -20.00 19.18 1.80
N GLN A 42 -19.53 18.39 2.76
CA GLN A 42 -18.12 18.35 3.17
C GLN A 42 -17.31 17.32 2.38
N MET A 43 -17.97 16.51 1.52
CA MET A 43 -17.30 15.50 0.71
C MET A 43 -16.85 16.07 -0.64
N LYS A 44 -15.57 15.83 -0.98
CA LYS A 44 -14.98 16.27 -2.26
C LYS A 44 -15.58 15.49 -3.43
N ASP A 45 -15.99 16.20 -4.48
CA ASP A 45 -16.44 15.60 -5.73
C ASP A 45 -15.29 14.90 -6.47
N VAL A 46 -15.59 13.74 -7.04
CA VAL A 46 -14.70 13.06 -7.98
C VAL A 46 -15.20 13.38 -9.38
N ALA A 47 -14.36 14.04 -10.18
CA ALA A 47 -14.68 14.30 -11.58
C ALA A 47 -14.82 12.97 -12.32
N VAL A 48 -16.03 12.66 -12.80
CA VAL A 48 -16.31 11.49 -13.62
C VAL A 48 -15.74 11.74 -15.02
N SER A 49 -14.47 11.40 -15.24
CA SER A 49 -13.91 11.29 -16.57
C SER A 49 -14.39 9.98 -17.18
N GLY A 50 -15.54 10.02 -17.84
CA GLY A 50 -16.11 8.88 -18.54
C GLY A 50 -15.21 8.42 -19.69
N ARG A 51 -14.43 7.36 -19.48
CA ARG A 51 -14.05 6.39 -20.52
C ARG A 51 -13.93 4.99 -19.89
N VAL A 52 -14.82 4.10 -20.32
CA VAL A 52 -14.67 2.65 -20.16
C VAL A 52 -13.41 2.23 -20.91
N GLN A 53 -12.44 1.64 -20.20
CA GLN A 53 -11.37 0.87 -20.83
C GLN A 53 -11.51 -0.58 -20.39
N THR A 54 -11.88 -1.42 -21.34
CA THR A 54 -11.78 -2.87 -21.26
C THR A 54 -10.30 -3.29 -21.10
N PRO A 55 -10.00 -4.39 -20.39
CA PRO A 55 -8.64 -4.89 -20.28
C PRO A 55 -8.14 -5.42 -21.63
N PRO A 56 -6.90 -5.09 -22.06
CA PRO A 56 -6.33 -5.62 -23.29
C PRO A 56 -5.93 -7.10 -23.13
N PRO A 57 -6.02 -7.92 -24.20
CA PRO A 57 -5.74 -9.34 -24.15
C PRO A 57 -4.24 -9.63 -24.04
N HIS A 58 -3.93 -10.67 -23.26
CA HIS A 58 -2.59 -11.22 -23.07
C HIS A 58 -1.90 -11.58 -24.39
N LYS A 59 -0.70 -11.03 -24.61
CA LYS A 59 0.32 -11.62 -25.48
C LYS A 59 1.55 -11.92 -24.63
N THR A 60 1.92 -13.18 -24.55
CA THR A 60 3.22 -13.66 -24.05
C THR A 60 4.34 -13.17 -24.99
N PRO A 61 5.49 -12.71 -24.49
CA PRO A 61 6.70 -12.64 -25.29
C PRO A 61 7.51 -13.93 -25.13
N ASP A 62 7.75 -14.55 -26.27
CA ASP A 62 8.73 -15.59 -26.51
C ASP A 62 10.15 -15.06 -26.27
N PHE A 63 11.03 -15.93 -25.79
CA PHE A 63 12.37 -15.61 -25.33
C PHE A 63 13.34 -15.73 -26.51
N ASN A 64 13.93 -14.63 -26.99
CA ASN A 64 15.24 -14.67 -27.66
C ASN A 64 15.81 -13.27 -27.97
N GLY A 65 17.09 -13.07 -27.62
CA GLY A 65 17.99 -12.20 -28.39
C GLY A 65 18.40 -10.85 -27.79
N ALA A 66 19.65 -10.80 -27.31
CA ALA A 66 20.65 -9.72 -27.45
C ALA A 66 20.28 -8.25 -27.13
N TYR A 67 20.91 -7.70 -26.08
CA TYR A 67 21.04 -6.25 -25.87
C TYR A 67 22.38 -5.73 -26.43
N PRO A 68 22.40 -4.81 -27.40
CA PRO A 68 23.48 -3.84 -27.54
C PRO A 68 23.12 -2.54 -26.83
N GLY A 69 24.10 -1.97 -26.13
CA GLY A 69 23.94 -0.84 -25.21
C GLY A 69 23.61 0.49 -25.86
N TYR A 70 23.18 1.45 -25.03
CA TYR A 70 23.34 2.87 -25.29
C TYR A 70 23.58 3.63 -23.99
N SER A 71 24.76 4.23 -23.91
CA SER A 71 25.15 5.34 -23.06
C SER A 71 24.46 6.61 -23.56
N SER A 72 23.96 7.45 -22.64
CA SER A 72 24.23 8.90 -22.54
C SER A 72 23.18 9.59 -21.66
N ALA A 73 23.69 10.40 -20.72
CA ALA A 73 22.92 11.18 -19.76
C ALA A 73 22.21 12.38 -20.42
N PRO A 74 21.09 12.88 -19.85
CA PRO A 74 20.54 14.17 -20.25
C PRO A 74 21.18 15.36 -19.50
N PRO A 75 21.25 16.55 -20.12
CA PRO A 75 21.92 17.74 -19.60
C PRO A 75 21.05 18.57 -18.63
N ALA A 76 21.72 19.45 -17.89
CA ALA A 76 21.19 20.31 -16.83
C ALA A 76 20.65 21.68 -17.29
N SER A 77 20.00 22.36 -16.33
CA SER A 77 19.52 23.76 -16.25
C SER A 77 18.00 23.93 -16.44
N SER A 78 17.26 24.58 -15.54
CA SER A 78 17.48 25.94 -15.06
C SER A 78 16.81 26.27 -13.69
N ALA A 79 17.58 27.03 -12.91
CA ALA A 79 17.35 27.92 -11.77
C ALA A 79 15.93 28.13 -11.15
N VAL A 80 15.84 27.83 -9.84
CA VAL A 80 15.02 28.58 -8.86
C VAL A 80 15.96 28.99 -7.70
N PRO A 81 15.99 30.25 -7.25
CA PRO A 81 16.88 30.67 -6.17
C PRO A 81 16.49 30.08 -4.81
N PRO A 82 17.44 29.70 -3.93
CA PRO A 82 17.13 29.06 -2.66
C PRO A 82 16.61 30.06 -1.62
N ARG A 83 15.44 29.77 -1.03
CA ARG A 83 15.09 30.27 0.31
C ARG A 83 16.02 29.60 1.33
N GLN A 84 16.64 30.40 2.17
CA GLN A 84 17.52 29.94 3.23
C GLN A 84 16.76 29.03 4.20
N GLY A 85 17.33 27.85 4.45
CA GLY A 85 16.88 26.94 5.50
C GLY A 85 16.66 25.51 5.01
N ILE A 86 17.68 24.67 5.25
CA ILE A 86 17.72 23.21 5.06
C ILE A 86 18.09 22.76 3.63
N PRO A 87 19.28 22.18 3.41
CA PRO A 87 19.62 21.59 2.11
C PRO A 87 18.71 20.37 1.83
N PRO A 88 18.28 20.15 0.58
CA PRO A 88 17.65 18.89 0.20
C PRO A 88 18.61 17.74 0.51
N ARG A 89 18.14 16.73 1.26
CA ARG A 89 18.95 15.53 1.51
C ARG A 89 19.24 14.83 0.18
N PRO A 90 20.49 14.40 -0.07
CA PRO A 90 20.81 13.59 -1.25
C PRO A 90 19.95 12.32 -1.24
N TYR A 91 19.35 12.00 -2.39
CA TYR A 91 18.70 10.71 -2.60
C TYR A 91 19.69 9.59 -2.27
N GLY A 92 19.39 8.80 -1.23
CA GLY A 92 20.20 7.66 -0.81
C GLY A 92 20.84 7.74 0.57
N GLN A 93 20.62 8.80 1.37
CA GLN A 93 21.04 8.77 2.77
C GLN A 93 19.95 8.11 3.64
N PRO A 94 20.24 6.99 4.33
CA PRO A 94 19.30 6.44 5.32
C PRO A 94 19.14 7.47 6.44
N SER A 95 17.93 8.03 6.55
CA SER A 95 17.50 8.78 7.72
C SER A 95 17.72 7.90 8.95
N GLN A 96 18.39 8.45 9.96
CA GLN A 96 18.61 7.80 11.25
C GLN A 96 17.28 7.23 11.78
N GLY A 97 17.27 5.90 12.00
CA GLY A 97 16.29 5.20 12.84
C GLY A 97 14.89 5.01 12.27
N ASN A 98 14.73 4.24 11.19
CA ASN A 98 13.42 3.64 10.93
C ASN A 98 13.21 2.49 11.93
N ASN A 99 12.47 2.76 13.00
CA ASN A 99 12.22 1.79 14.07
C ASN A 99 10.98 0.92 13.84
N ALA A 100 10.44 0.91 12.62
CA ALA A 100 9.32 0.05 12.29
C ALA A 100 9.79 -1.40 12.10
N MET A 101 9.08 -2.34 12.71
CA MET A 101 9.37 -3.76 12.57
C MET A 101 8.12 -4.60 12.74
N LEU A 102 8.17 -5.82 12.23
CA LEU A 102 7.18 -6.86 12.50
C LEU A 102 7.70 -7.74 13.64
N LEU A 103 6.89 -7.91 14.67
CA LEU A 103 7.12 -8.89 15.73
C LEU A 103 6.29 -10.14 15.45
N ASN A 104 6.93 -11.29 15.30
CA ASN A 104 6.23 -12.57 15.27
C ASN A 104 5.81 -12.94 16.68
N GLN A 105 4.51 -12.96 16.94
CA GLN A 105 3.99 -13.23 18.28
C GLN A 105 4.26 -14.64 18.77
N ARG A 106 4.44 -15.60 17.85
CA ARG A 106 4.71 -17.01 18.21
C ARG A 106 6.18 -17.23 18.54
N THR A 107 7.08 -16.74 17.68
CA THR A 107 8.53 -17.00 17.80
C THR A 107 9.29 -15.90 18.51
N GLN A 108 8.66 -14.74 18.73
CA GLN A 108 9.29 -13.50 19.23
C GLN A 108 10.39 -12.94 18.32
N GLU A 109 10.54 -13.49 17.10
CA GLU A 109 11.45 -12.96 16.09
C GLU A 109 10.98 -11.58 15.62
N ARG A 110 11.96 -10.71 15.35
CA ARG A 110 11.73 -9.33 14.93
C ARG A 110 12.29 -9.12 13.53
N TYR A 111 11.50 -8.50 12.66
CA TYR A 111 11.89 -8.22 11.29
C TYR A 111 11.80 -6.72 11.03
N PRO A 112 12.93 -6.01 10.92
CA PRO A 112 12.92 -4.58 10.63
C PRO A 112 12.29 -4.32 9.26
N LEU A 113 11.50 -3.25 9.17
CA LEU A 113 10.93 -2.76 7.93
C LEU A 113 11.74 -1.58 7.41
N LEU A 114 11.99 -1.57 6.11
CA LEU A 114 12.64 -0.47 5.41
C LEU A 114 11.58 0.49 4.86
N ILE A 115 11.94 1.76 4.68
CA ILE A 115 11.13 2.67 3.85
C ILE A 115 11.04 2.09 2.44
N GLY A 116 9.85 2.15 1.85
CA GLY A 116 9.51 1.52 0.58
C GLY A 116 8.84 0.16 0.77
N SER A 117 9.05 -0.72 -0.21
CA SER A 117 8.32 -1.99 -0.34
C SER A 117 9.00 -3.15 0.38
N ASN A 118 8.31 -3.73 1.36
CA ASN A 118 8.74 -4.90 2.11
C ASN A 118 7.87 -6.09 1.72
N ILE A 119 8.46 -7.08 1.05
CA ILE A 119 7.82 -8.33 0.69
C ILE A 119 8.06 -9.34 1.82
N ILE A 120 6.96 -9.79 2.42
CA ILE A 120 6.92 -10.78 3.48
C ILE A 120 6.48 -12.12 2.90
N GLY A 121 7.26 -13.15 3.20
CA GLY A 121 7.09 -14.47 2.60
C GLY A 121 7.70 -15.57 3.45
N ARG A 122 7.35 -16.83 3.15
CA ARG A 122 8.03 -17.97 3.75
C ARG A 122 9.50 -18.01 3.31
N TYR A 123 10.36 -18.49 4.19
CA TYR A 123 11.75 -18.74 3.88
C TYR A 123 11.89 -19.76 2.74
N SER A 124 12.66 -19.40 1.71
CA SER A 124 13.03 -20.25 0.57
C SER A 124 14.27 -19.67 -0.09
N ALA A 125 15.16 -20.52 -0.59
CA ALA A 125 16.35 -20.09 -1.34
C ALA A 125 15.96 -19.27 -2.59
N SER A 126 14.86 -19.66 -3.24
CA SER A 126 14.29 -18.98 -4.41
C SER A 126 13.27 -17.88 -4.10
N SER A 127 13.06 -17.51 -2.83
CA SER A 127 12.14 -16.43 -2.48
C SER A 127 12.80 -15.06 -2.70
N SER A 128 12.06 -14.14 -3.32
CA SER A 128 12.43 -12.73 -3.46
C SER A 128 11.98 -11.87 -2.27
N ALA A 129 11.32 -12.46 -1.27
CA ALA A 129 10.93 -11.76 -0.05
C ALA A 129 12.17 -11.21 0.69
N ASN A 130 12.09 -9.96 1.11
CA ASN A 130 13.11 -9.33 1.94
C ASN A 130 12.84 -9.53 3.44
N VAL A 131 11.60 -9.88 3.82
CA VAL A 131 11.27 -10.44 5.14
C VAL A 131 10.89 -11.91 4.97
N LYS A 132 11.81 -12.80 5.38
CA LYS A 132 11.65 -14.26 5.23
C LYS A 132 11.30 -14.90 6.57
N ILE A 133 10.09 -15.42 6.68
CA ILE A 133 9.58 -16.09 7.88
C ILE A 133 9.90 -17.57 7.83
N ASN A 134 10.54 -18.11 8.88
CA ASN A 134 10.72 -19.54 9.01
C ASN A 134 9.38 -20.22 9.37
N THR A 135 8.84 -21.01 8.44
CA THR A 135 7.56 -21.72 8.61
C THR A 135 7.74 -23.19 9.02
N GLY A 136 8.94 -23.61 9.43
CA GLY A 136 9.23 -25.00 9.78
C GLY A 136 9.01 -25.98 8.62
N GLY A 137 9.13 -25.52 7.37
CA GLY A 137 8.88 -26.31 6.16
C GLY A 137 7.44 -26.28 5.65
N SER A 138 6.50 -25.65 6.36
CA SER A 138 5.11 -25.49 5.87
C SER A 138 5.06 -24.68 4.58
N LEU A 139 4.24 -25.16 3.64
CA LEU A 139 4.04 -24.53 2.33
C LEU A 139 2.75 -23.69 2.24
N LYS A 140 2.02 -23.51 3.34
CA LYS A 140 0.75 -22.76 3.36
C LYS A 140 0.99 -21.27 3.09
N MET A 141 2.01 -20.68 3.70
CA MET A 141 2.42 -19.32 3.39
C MET A 141 3.23 -19.29 2.07
N SER A 142 2.97 -18.31 1.21
CA SER A 142 3.69 -18.17 -0.07
C SER A 142 5.10 -17.61 0.09
N ARG A 143 5.99 -17.89 -0.87
CA ARG A 143 7.36 -17.34 -0.91
C ARG A 143 7.37 -15.81 -0.98
N GLU A 144 6.37 -15.23 -1.62
CA GLU A 144 6.00 -13.82 -1.63
C GLU A 144 4.50 -13.80 -1.35
N HIS A 145 4.11 -13.33 -0.16
CA HIS A 145 2.73 -13.49 0.32
C HIS A 145 2.07 -12.14 0.56
N LEU A 146 2.72 -11.28 1.35
CA LEU A 146 2.23 -9.98 1.74
C LEU A 146 3.27 -8.92 1.34
N LEU A 147 2.80 -7.77 0.87
CA LEU A 147 3.58 -6.57 0.66
C LEU A 147 3.17 -5.54 1.72
N ILE A 148 4.14 -4.99 2.45
CA ILE A 148 3.97 -3.82 3.30
C ILE A 148 4.79 -2.68 2.73
N ASP A 149 4.10 -1.64 2.27
CA ASP A 149 4.73 -0.38 1.88
C ASP A 149 4.82 0.54 3.10
N VAL A 150 6.02 1.09 3.32
CA VAL A 150 6.33 2.06 4.38
C VAL A 150 6.69 3.38 3.72
N ASN A 151 5.90 4.42 3.96
CA ASN A 151 6.14 5.75 3.41
C ASN A 151 6.26 6.77 4.54
N THR A 152 6.94 7.88 4.28
CA THR A 152 6.96 9.04 5.18
C THR A 152 5.98 10.09 4.68
N ASP A 153 5.20 10.67 5.58
CA ASP A 153 4.36 11.83 5.27
C ASP A 153 5.17 13.14 5.24
N ALA A 154 4.48 14.26 4.97
CA ALA A 154 5.09 15.59 4.88
C ALA A 154 5.70 16.08 6.21
N TYR A 155 5.34 15.45 7.34
CA TYR A 155 5.82 15.78 8.68
C TYR A 155 6.85 14.75 9.19
N GLY A 156 7.22 13.76 8.36
CA GLY A 156 8.14 12.70 8.72
C GLY A 156 7.51 11.52 9.47
N GLY A 157 6.17 11.47 9.59
CA GLY A 157 5.43 10.37 10.17
C GLY A 157 5.42 9.14 9.25
N LEU A 158 5.52 7.94 9.83
CA LEU A 158 5.47 6.69 9.06
C LEU A 158 4.02 6.28 8.75
N GLN A 159 3.76 5.97 7.48
CA GLN A 159 2.52 5.43 6.98
C GLN A 159 2.75 4.02 6.44
N PHE A 160 1.85 3.11 6.77
CA PHE A 160 1.97 1.70 6.44
C PHE A 160 0.74 1.23 5.68
N THR A 161 0.95 0.52 4.57
CA THR A 161 -0.13 -0.14 3.84
C THR A 161 0.24 -1.58 3.53
N ALA A 162 -0.69 -2.50 3.75
CA ALA A 162 -0.55 -3.92 3.49
C ALA A 162 -1.40 -4.36 2.29
N SER A 163 -0.87 -5.25 1.46
CA SER A 163 -1.58 -5.85 0.32
C SER A 163 -1.05 -7.25 0.00
N LEU A 164 -1.87 -8.10 -0.62
CA LEU A 164 -1.41 -9.42 -1.07
C LEU A 164 -0.57 -9.29 -2.35
N CYS A 165 0.53 -10.05 -2.43
CA CYS A 165 1.40 -10.05 -3.61
C CYS A 165 0.75 -10.70 -4.85
N LYS A 166 -0.24 -11.58 -4.66
CA LYS A 166 -0.88 -12.37 -5.74
C LYS A 166 -2.30 -12.82 -5.37
N PRO A 167 -3.16 -13.14 -6.35
CA PRO A 167 -4.57 -13.46 -6.11
C PRO A 167 -4.80 -14.75 -5.33
N ASN A 168 -3.99 -15.78 -5.60
CA ASN A 168 -4.17 -17.12 -5.02
C ASN A 168 -3.30 -17.32 -3.77
N CYS A 169 -3.19 -16.29 -2.93
CA CYS A 169 -2.62 -16.44 -1.61
C CYS A 169 -3.62 -17.12 -0.67
N ASN A 170 -3.14 -18.01 0.18
CA ASN A 170 -3.92 -18.47 1.32
C ASN A 170 -4.35 -17.29 2.19
N GLU A 171 -5.43 -17.49 2.95
CA GLU A 171 -6.14 -16.42 3.63
C GLU A 171 -5.23 -15.64 4.58
N THR A 172 -5.38 -14.31 4.53
CA THR A 172 -4.66 -13.36 5.37
C THR A 172 -5.69 -12.44 6.01
N TYR A 173 -5.48 -12.10 7.28
CA TYR A 173 -6.35 -11.22 8.03
C TYR A 173 -5.55 -10.09 8.68
N ILE A 174 -6.14 -8.90 8.71
CA ILE A 174 -5.62 -7.75 9.42
C ILE A 174 -6.66 -7.35 10.47
N ASN A 175 -6.28 -7.52 11.73
CA ASN A 175 -7.14 -7.30 12.90
C ASN A 175 -8.51 -8.00 12.76
N GLY A 176 -8.50 -9.27 12.34
CA GLY A 176 -9.70 -10.08 12.12
C GLY A 176 -10.39 -9.89 10.77
N ASN A 177 -10.05 -8.85 10.00
CA ASN A 177 -10.66 -8.60 8.69
C ASN A 177 -9.86 -9.26 7.57
N ARG A 178 -10.53 -9.99 6.68
CA ARG A 178 -9.87 -10.66 5.56
C ARG A 178 -9.30 -9.64 4.57
N LEU A 179 -8.03 -9.80 4.22
CA LEU A 179 -7.37 -9.02 3.18
C LEU A 179 -7.56 -9.71 1.82
N TYR A 180 -8.02 -8.94 0.84
CA TYR A 180 -8.24 -9.42 -0.52
C TYR A 180 -7.16 -8.92 -1.48
N PHE A 181 -6.84 -9.71 -2.50
CA PHE A 181 -5.91 -9.27 -3.54
C PHE A 181 -6.47 -8.07 -4.32
N GLY A 182 -5.60 -7.15 -4.69
CA GLY A 182 -5.97 -5.87 -5.30
C GLY A 182 -6.35 -4.77 -4.30
N TYR A 183 -6.51 -5.11 -3.02
CA TYR A 183 -6.78 -4.14 -1.96
C TYR A 183 -5.50 -3.75 -1.23
N ARG A 184 -5.33 -2.45 -0.99
CA ARG A 184 -4.32 -1.89 -0.10
C ARG A 184 -5.00 -1.43 1.17
N MET A 185 -4.65 -2.04 2.29
CA MET A 185 -5.22 -1.75 3.59
C MET A 185 -4.22 -0.93 4.41
N PRO A 186 -4.57 0.30 4.83
CA PRO A 186 -3.79 1.02 5.83
C PRO A 186 -3.70 0.19 7.12
N ILE A 187 -2.51 0.10 7.68
CA ILE A 187 -2.27 -0.55 8.97
C ILE A 187 -1.61 0.44 9.92
N ILE A 188 -1.90 0.30 11.22
CA ILE A 188 -1.30 1.10 12.27
C ILE A 188 -0.55 0.19 13.25
N PRO A 189 0.44 0.72 13.99
CA PRO A 189 1.13 -0.05 15.02
C PRO A 189 0.14 -0.67 16.02
N GLY A 190 0.43 -1.90 16.44
CA GLY A 190 -0.42 -2.70 17.32
C GLY A 190 -1.45 -3.58 16.60
N MET A 191 -1.73 -3.37 15.31
CA MET A 191 -2.62 -4.27 14.56
C MET A 191 -1.98 -5.64 14.34
N GLN A 192 -2.78 -6.69 14.56
CA GLN A 192 -2.38 -8.06 14.27
C GLN A 192 -2.55 -8.38 12.78
N ILE A 193 -1.52 -8.95 12.17
CA ILE A 193 -1.52 -9.48 10.81
C ILE A 193 -1.42 -11.00 10.92
N SER A 194 -2.52 -11.68 10.61
CA SER A 194 -2.60 -13.15 10.63
C SER A 194 -2.33 -13.70 9.23
N LEU A 195 -1.26 -14.47 9.13
CA LEU A 195 -0.81 -15.19 7.94
C LEU A 195 -1.00 -16.70 8.17
N PRO A 196 -0.98 -17.54 7.12
CA PRO A 196 -1.26 -18.97 7.26
C PRO A 196 -0.38 -19.71 8.28
N ASP A 197 0.90 -19.31 8.39
CA ASP A 197 1.88 -19.93 9.27
C ASP A 197 2.46 -18.95 10.31
N ALA A 198 2.00 -17.70 10.36
CA ALA A 198 2.59 -16.66 11.22
C ALA A 198 1.54 -15.67 11.75
N SER A 199 1.77 -15.14 12.96
CA SER A 199 1.00 -14.03 13.52
C SER A 199 1.96 -12.89 13.83
N LEU A 200 1.80 -11.77 13.14
CA LEU A 200 2.71 -10.63 13.22
C LEU A 200 1.99 -9.42 13.84
N ILE A 201 2.74 -8.58 14.55
CA ILE A 201 2.28 -7.25 14.94
C ILE A 201 3.25 -6.21 14.38
N LEU A 202 2.71 -5.15 13.80
CA LEU A 202 3.50 -3.97 13.45
C LEU A 202 3.82 -3.18 14.72
N ILE A 203 5.09 -2.93 14.99
CA ILE A 203 5.55 -2.07 16.08
C ILE A 203 6.47 -0.98 15.53
N VAL A 204 6.49 0.17 16.20
CA VAL A 204 7.35 1.32 15.90
C VAL A 204 7.94 1.79 17.22
N ASN A 205 9.27 1.91 17.32
CA ASN A 205 9.94 2.43 18.53
C ASN A 205 10.20 3.93 18.44
#